data_AF-A0A5D4U0W5-F1
#
_entry.id   AF-A0A5D4U0W5-F1
#
_cell.length_a   1.000
_cell.length_b   1.000
_cell.length_c   1.000
_cell.angle_alpha   90.00
_cell.angle_beta   90.00
_cell.angle_gamma   90.00
#
_symmetry.space_group_name_H-M   'P 1'
#
loop_
_entity.id
_entity.type
_entity.pdbx_description
1 polymer ?
#
loop_
_entity_poly.entity_id
_entity_poly.type
_entity_poly.pdbx_seq_one_letter_code
_entity_poly.pdbx_strand_id
1 'polypeptide(L)'
;MDQNLAYLREVLSNYTEANDLMREINRKIEQGHYASEGAFVRDLNEEEIRSLESILDNEINHANEAGDLERGYQLNGVFELLY
;
A
#
# COMPACT_ATOMS: atom_id res chain seq x y z
N MET A 1 -4.81 9.11 -11.19
CA MET A 1 -4.39 8.49 -9.92
C MET A 1 -3.38 7.44 -10.29
N ASP A 2 -2.27 7.38 -9.57
CA ASP A 2 -1.25 6.36 -9.79
C ASP A 2 -1.87 4.96 -9.64
N GLN A 3 -1.57 4.05 -10.57
CA GLN A 3 -2.20 2.72 -10.60
C GLN A 3 -1.74 1.89 -9.40
N ASN A 4 -0.52 2.09 -8.90
CA ASN A 4 0.00 1.46 -7.69
C ASN A 4 -0.82 1.87 -6.45
N LEU A 5 -1.14 3.17 -6.32
CA LEU A 5 -1.94 3.68 -5.21
C LEU A 5 -3.39 3.21 -5.24
N ALA A 6 -3.95 2.93 -6.43
CA ALA A 6 -5.29 2.39 -6.55
C ALA A 6 -5.38 0.95 -6.00
N TYR A 7 -4.43 0.08 -6.37
CA TYR A 7 -4.32 -1.28 -5.84
C TYR A 7 -4.04 -1.29 -4.34
N LEU A 8 -3.12 -0.43 -3.88
CA LEU A 8 -2.83 -0.32 -2.45
C LEU A 8 -4.07 0.07 -1.64
N ARG A 9 -4.87 1.03 -2.12
CA ARG A 9 -6.10 1.43 -1.44
C ARG A 9 -7.09 0.26 -1.33
N GLU A 10 -7.22 -0.55 -2.37
CA GLU A 10 -8.07 -1.75 -2.33
C GLU A 10 -7.59 -2.73 -1.26
N VAL A 11 -6.28 -3.02 -1.23
CA VAL A 11 -5.67 -3.86 -0.19
C VAL A 11 -5.98 -3.32 1.20
N LEU A 12 -5.66 -2.06 1.47
CA LEU A 12 -5.82 -1.44 2.79
C LEU A 12 -7.26 -1.47 3.27
N SER A 13 -8.24 -1.35 2.35
CA SER A 13 -9.66 -1.40 2.70
C SER A 13 -10.05 -2.67 3.47
N ASN A 14 -9.37 -3.81 3.19
CA ASN A 14 -9.58 -5.08 3.88
C ASN A 14 -9.06 -5.09 5.34
N TYR A 15 -8.19 -4.14 5.71
CA TYR A 15 -7.55 -4.07 7.03
C TYR A 15 -8.03 -2.89 7.88
N THR A 16 -8.70 -1.90 7.27
CA THR A 16 -9.10 -0.65 7.97
C THR A 16 -10.09 -0.83 9.13
N GLU A 17 -10.85 -1.93 9.16
CA GLU A 17 -11.76 -2.22 10.29
C GLU A 17 -11.01 -2.73 11.52
N ALA A 18 -9.96 -3.53 11.32
CA ALA A 18 -9.24 -4.21 12.39
C ALA A 18 -7.94 -3.50 12.82
N ASN A 19 -7.45 -2.55 12.02
CA ASN A 19 -6.17 -1.89 12.24
C ASN A 19 -6.30 -0.38 12.04
N ASP A 20 -6.23 0.38 13.13
CA ASP A 20 -6.35 1.84 13.11
C ASP A 20 -5.21 2.50 12.31
N LEU A 21 -4.00 1.95 12.34
CA LEU A 21 -2.88 2.46 11.56
C LEU A 21 -3.12 2.28 10.05
N MET A 22 -3.73 1.16 9.64
CA MET A 22 -4.13 0.97 8.23
C MET A 22 -5.24 1.91 7.82
N ARG A 23 -6.14 2.25 8.74
CA ARG A 23 -7.15 3.29 8.51
C ARG A 23 -6.51 4.66 8.30
N GLU A 24 -5.49 5.01 9.09
CA GLU A 24 -4.75 6.26 8.92
C GLU A 24 -4.01 6.33 7.58
N ILE A 25 -3.30 5.26 7.21
CA ILE A 25 -2.60 5.16 5.92
C ILE A 25 -3.59 5.25 4.75
N ASN A 26 -4.71 4.52 4.82
CA ASN A 26 -5.74 4.58 3.78
C ASN A 26 -6.32 6.01 3.65
N ARG A 27 -6.57 6.66 4.79
CA ARG A 27 -7.05 8.05 4.82
C ARG A 27 -6.02 9.02 4.23
N LYS A 28 -4.72 8.82 4.45
CA LYS A 28 -3.66 9.59 3.78
C LYS A 28 -3.81 9.49 2.27
N ILE A 29 -3.97 8.29 1.71
CA ILE A 29 -4.16 8.09 0.26
C ILE A 29 -5.43 8.78 -0.26
N GLU A 30 -6.53 8.73 0.50
CA GLU A 30 -7.80 9.35 0.11
C GLU A 30 -7.77 10.89 0.15
N GLN A 31 -7.06 11.46 1.13
CA GLN A 31 -7.01 12.91 1.35
C GLN A 31 -5.85 13.57 0.60
N GLY A 32 -4.73 12.86 0.53
CA GLY A 32 -3.53 13.24 -0.18
C GLY A 32 -3.77 13.06 -1.67
N HIS A 33 -3.85 14.18 -2.39
CA HIS A 33 -3.83 14.17 -3.85
C HIS A 33 -2.40 13.87 -4.34
N TYR A 34 -1.84 12.73 -3.91
CA TYR A 34 -0.48 12.35 -4.25
C TYR A 34 -0.37 12.13 -5.75
N ALA A 35 0.62 12.77 -6.35
CA ALA A 35 0.88 12.67 -7.78
C ALA A 35 1.47 11.29 -8.16
N SER A 36 2.04 10.57 -7.20
CA SER A 36 2.67 9.26 -7.36
C SER A 36 2.74 8.53 -6.01
N GLU A 37 2.98 7.22 -6.05
CA GLU A 37 3.29 6.39 -4.90
C GLU A 37 4.54 6.88 -4.14
N GLY A 38 5.55 7.40 -4.84
CA GLY A 38 6.73 7.97 -4.19
C GLY A 38 6.42 9.25 -3.40
N ALA A 39 5.44 10.05 -3.82
CA ALA A 39 4.98 11.21 -3.04
C ALA A 39 4.22 10.77 -1.78
N PHE A 40 3.46 9.68 -1.86
CA PHE A 40 2.77 9.07 -0.74
C PHE A 40 3.75 8.48 0.29
N VAL A 41 4.72 7.66 -0.14
CA VAL A 41 5.66 6.99 0.77
C VAL A 41 6.49 8.00 1.57
N ARG A 42 6.85 9.14 0.97
CA ARG A 42 7.56 10.23 1.67
C ARG A 42 6.77 10.89 2.79
N ASP A 43 5.45 10.77 2.77
CA ASP A 43 4.56 11.31 3.80
C ASP A 43 4.29 10.29 4.92
N LEU A 44 4.82 9.06 4.80
CA LEU A 44 4.71 8.04 5.83
C LEU A 44 5.75 8.25 6.93
N ASN A 45 5.35 8.00 8.17
CA ASN A 45 6.27 7.89 9.29
C ASN A 45 6.81 6.45 9.42
N GLU A 46 7.82 6.25 10.29
CA GLU A 46 8.46 4.93 10.43
C GLU A 46 7.52 3.80 10.87
N GLU A 47 6.52 4.09 11.71
CA GLU A 47 5.55 3.09 12.15
C GLU A 47 4.61 2.68 11.03
N GLU A 48 4.18 3.66 10.23
CA GLU A 48 3.38 3.45 9.02
C GLU A 48 4.17 2.63 7.99
N ILE A 49 5.45 2.96 7.75
CA ILE A 49 6.32 2.21 6.83
C ILE A 49 6.45 0.75 7.26
N ARG A 50 6.81 0.48 8.52
CA ARG A 50 6.98 -0.90 9.02
C ARG A 50 5.70 -1.72 8.91
N SER A 51 4.56 -1.10 9.18
CA SER A 51 3.27 -1.77 9.14
C SER A 51 2.80 -2.02 7.70
N LEU A 52 3.04 -1.06 6.81
CA LEU A 52 2.73 -1.16 5.40
C LEU A 52 3.61 -2.21 4.69
N GLU A 53 4.91 -2.27 5.04
CA GLU A 53 5.85 -3.27 4.55
C GLU A 53 5.32 -4.70 4.80
N SER A 54 4.89 -4.98 6.03
CA SER A 54 4.37 -6.30 6.42
C SER A 54 3.11 -6.71 5.64
N ILE A 55 2.19 -5.77 5.39
CA ILE A 55 0.99 -6.05 4.61
C ILE A 55 1.33 -6.24 3.13
N LEU A 56 2.17 -5.37 2.57
CA LEU A 56 2.57 -5.45 1.18
C LEU A 56 3.31 -6.75 0.89
N ASP A 57 4.24 -7.18 1.74
CA ASP A 57 4.94 -8.47 1.57
C ASP A 57 3.95 -9.65 1.51
N ASN A 58 2.99 -9.70 2.45
CA ASN A 58 1.99 -10.75 2.46
C ASN A 58 1.09 -10.72 1.21
N GLU A 59 0.58 -9.55 0.83
CA GLU A 59 -0.32 -9.40 -0.32
C GLU A 59 0.38 -9.64 -1.66
N ILE A 60 1.65 -9.25 -1.80
CA ILE A 60 2.47 -9.54 -2.99
C ILE A 60 2.68 -11.04 -3.11
N ASN A 61 3.04 -11.71 -2.01
CA ASN A 61 3.23 -13.16 -1.99
C ASN A 61 1.92 -13.88 -2.35
N HIS A 62 0.80 -13.50 -1.73
CA HIS A 62 -0.51 -14.07 -2.01
C HIS A 62 -0.95 -13.84 -3.47
N ALA A 63 -0.76 -12.63 -4.01
CA ALA A 63 -1.08 -12.33 -5.41
C ALA A 63 -0.26 -13.19 -6.37
N ASN A 64 1.04 -13.36 -6.11
CA ASN A 64 1.92 -14.21 -6.91
C ASN A 64 1.49 -15.69 -6.86
N GLU A 65 1.13 -16.21 -5.69
CA GLU A 65 0.63 -17.58 -5.52
C GLU A 65 -0.72 -17.80 -6.23
N ALA A 66 -1.59 -16.79 -6.21
CA ALA A 66 -2.88 -16.82 -6.91
C ALA A 66 -2.76 -16.62 -8.43
N GLY A 67 -1.58 -16.26 -8.94
CA GLY A 67 -1.35 -15.94 -10.35
C GLY A 67 -1.84 -14.54 -10.76
N ASP A 68 -2.19 -13.68 -9.81
CA ASP A 68 -2.54 -12.27 -10.03
C ASP A 68 -1.26 -11.42 -10.10
N LEU A 69 -0.51 -11.63 -11.18
CA LEU A 69 0.80 -11.00 -11.39
C LEU A 69 0.70 -9.48 -11.56
N GLU A 70 -0.43 -8.96 -12.07
CA GLU A 70 -0.64 -7.51 -12.20
C GLU A 70 -0.73 -6.88 -10.81
N ARG A 71 -1.58 -7.42 -9.91
CA ARG A 71 -1.67 -6.95 -8.53
C ARG A 71 -0.33 -7.02 -7.82
N GLY A 72 0.37 -8.15 -7.94
CA GLY A 72 1.71 -8.33 -7.35
C GLY A 72 2.70 -7.27 -7.84
N TYR A 73 2.73 -6.99 -9.14
CA TYR A 73 3.60 -5.97 -9.74
C TYR A 73 3.28 -4.55 -9.23
N GLN A 74 2.01 -4.17 -9.20
CA GLN A 74 1.60 -2.83 -8.77
C GLN A 74 1.90 -2.58 -7.28
N LEU A 75 1.67 -3.59 -6.43
CA LEU A 75 2.00 -3.52 -5.00
C LEU A 75 3.51 -3.50 -4.75
N ASN A 76 4.28 -4.25 -5.55
CA ASN A 76 5.74 -4.22 -5.45
C ASN A 76 6.33 -2.84 -5.76
N GLY A 77 5.71 -2.08 -6.68
CA GLY A 77 6.14 -0.70 -6.98
C GLY A 77 6.06 0.24 -5.78
N VAL A 78 5.09 0.04 -4.87
CA VAL A 78 5.04 0.79 -3.61
C VAL A 78 6.07 0.25 -2.62
N PHE A 79 6.17 -1.08 -2.50
CA PHE A 79 7.06 -1.75 -1.56
C PHE A 79 8.52 -1.35 -1.76
N GLU A 80 8.99 -1.29 -3.01
CA GLU A 80 10.36 -0.92 -3.35
C GLU A 80 10.74 0.51 -2.95
N LEU A 81 9.76 1.38 -2.67
CA LEU A 81 10.00 2.78 -2.30
C LEU A 81 10.01 3.01 -0.78
N LEU A 82 9.69 2.00 0.03
CA LEU A 82 9.70 2.09 1.48
C LEU A 82 11.12 2.29 2.06
N TYR A 83 12.18 2.05 1.27
CA TYR A 83 13.59 2.12 1.68
C TYR A 83 14.52 2.77 0.64
#